data_AF-A0A6G8C6E9-F1
#
_entry.id   AF-A0A6G8C6E9-F1
#
_cell.length_a   1.000
_cell.length_b   1.000
_cell.length_c   1.000
_cell.angle_alpha   90.00
_cell.angle_beta   90.00
_cell.angle_gamma   90.00
#
_symmetry.space_group_name_H-M   'P 1'
#
loop_
_entity.id
_entity.type
_entity.pdbx_description
1 polymer ?
#
loop_
_entity_poly.entity_id
_entity_poly.type
_entity_poly.pdbx_seq_one_letter_code
_entity_poly.pdbx_strand_id
1 'polypeptide(L)'
;MPPSPLQNNPLHNPLTAPDWAQLFPYGDLVFGGSDADRTEAAQHLLPLIALDLSAFNPAWQGRLSVMGTVEPCDGTLGAEGHAHYNDWASENWLAFRLDDACRMHFLADWRYFDLARIEPGDEPLHTMRHLRRELENLTTRVPAELLQGDAFTEYQYRRILQAAQLHDHAAAKAQASRRQGLFAPDEWASQAKRATDPQAFLDWLNEPRALAHVLGGPCDWDLHPFHTGSRSRVNDEDRDHQFPVTPDGQPAQFIGAFSTGNYGIIHDAETLVFYEPETRTVWQCFTWS
;
A
#
# COMPACT_ATOMS: atom_id res chain seq x y z
N MET A 1 26.63 -38.89 -32.80
CA MET A 1 26.46 -37.54 -32.23
C MET A 1 25.10 -37.04 -32.65
N PRO A 2 24.17 -36.73 -31.73
CA PRO A 2 22.94 -36.05 -32.14
C PRO A 2 23.24 -34.56 -32.34
N PRO A 3 22.47 -33.89 -33.22
CA PRO A 3 22.77 -32.54 -33.71
C PRO A 3 22.46 -31.48 -32.65
N SER A 4 23.15 -30.35 -32.73
CA SER A 4 22.80 -29.12 -32.01
C SER A 4 21.74 -28.36 -32.80
N PRO A 5 20.63 -27.92 -32.17
CA PRO A 5 19.86 -26.81 -32.69
C PRO A 5 19.58 -25.78 -31.59
N LEU A 6 20.37 -24.71 -31.63
CA LEU A 6 20.14 -23.43 -30.96
C LEU A 6 19.07 -22.59 -31.69
N GLN A 7 18.01 -23.21 -32.21
CA GLN A 7 16.95 -22.51 -32.92
C GLN A 7 15.58 -23.14 -32.63
N ASN A 8 14.68 -22.30 -32.14
CA ASN A 8 13.25 -22.51 -31.85
C ASN A 8 12.89 -22.95 -30.43
N ASN A 9 13.05 -22.05 -29.46
CA ASN A 9 12.00 -21.82 -28.48
C ASN A 9 11.89 -20.31 -28.17
N PRO A 10 10.84 -19.60 -28.63
CA PRO A 10 10.64 -18.20 -28.32
C PRO A 10 10.07 -18.09 -26.89
N LEU A 11 10.94 -18.19 -25.89
CA LEU A 11 10.66 -17.74 -24.51
C LEU A 11 11.21 -16.33 -24.25
N HIS A 12 11.35 -15.52 -25.31
CA HIS A 12 11.28 -14.07 -25.17
C HIS A 12 9.83 -13.70 -24.86
N ASN A 13 9.47 -13.71 -23.58
CA ASN A 13 8.47 -12.78 -23.08
C ASN A 13 9.05 -12.21 -21.77
N PRO A 14 9.57 -10.98 -21.78
CA PRO A 14 10.07 -10.39 -20.55
C PRO A 14 8.91 -10.30 -19.56
N LEU A 15 9.23 -10.64 -18.32
CA LEU A 15 8.43 -10.43 -17.12
C LEU A 15 7.64 -9.12 -17.26
N THR A 16 6.32 -9.14 -17.12
CA THR A 16 5.47 -7.97 -17.39
C THR A 16 5.53 -6.93 -16.27
N ALA A 17 6.66 -6.80 -15.56
CA ALA A 17 7.01 -5.69 -14.68
C ALA A 17 8.42 -5.20 -15.07
N PRO A 18 8.67 -3.87 -15.11
CA PRO A 18 10.00 -3.33 -15.41
C PRO A 18 11.07 -3.80 -14.42
N ASP A 19 12.35 -3.81 -14.82
CA ASP A 19 13.46 -4.27 -13.95
C ASP A 19 13.60 -3.45 -12.66
N TRP A 20 13.12 -2.19 -12.68
CA TRP A 20 13.06 -1.30 -11.52
C TRP A 20 11.88 -1.60 -10.58
N ALA A 21 11.00 -2.56 -10.90
CA ALA A 21 9.83 -2.91 -10.12
C ALA A 21 9.80 -4.40 -9.77
N GLN A 22 9.35 -4.73 -8.56
CA GLN A 22 9.09 -6.10 -8.13
C GLN A 22 7.70 -6.19 -7.51
N LEU A 23 6.82 -6.98 -8.13
CA LEU A 23 5.46 -7.20 -7.63
C LEU A 23 5.45 -8.18 -6.44
N PHE A 24 4.59 -7.90 -5.46
CA PHE A 24 4.32 -8.74 -4.29
C PHE A 24 5.58 -9.26 -3.57
N PRO A 25 6.51 -8.36 -3.17
CA PRO A 25 7.73 -8.77 -2.46
C PRO A 25 7.38 -9.54 -1.18
N TYR A 26 8.25 -10.45 -0.77
CA TYR A 26 8.01 -11.25 0.43
C TYR A 26 8.17 -10.40 1.70
N GLY A 27 7.24 -10.55 2.65
CA GLY A 27 7.19 -9.70 3.85
C GLY A 27 8.45 -9.78 4.72
N ASP A 28 9.11 -10.94 4.79
CA ASP A 28 10.38 -11.16 5.49
C ASP A 28 11.57 -10.43 4.85
N LEU A 29 11.46 -10.05 3.58
CA LEU A 29 12.44 -9.22 2.87
C LEU A 29 12.10 -7.73 2.96
N VAL A 30 10.87 -7.40 3.32
CA VAL A 30 10.33 -6.03 3.35
C VAL A 30 10.42 -5.42 4.74
N PHE A 31 10.07 -6.16 5.80
CA PHE A 31 9.97 -5.61 7.15
C PHE A 31 11.21 -5.88 7.99
N GLY A 32 11.68 -4.82 8.64
CA GLY A 32 12.77 -4.83 9.61
C GLY A 32 12.30 -5.22 11.00
N GLY A 33 13.08 -4.85 12.02
CA GLY A 33 12.69 -4.97 13.43
C GLY A 33 12.83 -6.37 14.03
N SER A 34 12.15 -6.59 15.15
CA SER A 34 12.07 -7.87 15.85
C SER A 34 11.12 -8.85 15.15
N ASP A 35 11.08 -10.12 15.60
CA ASP A 35 10.07 -11.08 15.14
C ASP A 35 8.65 -10.62 15.49
N ALA A 36 8.47 -9.91 16.61
CA ALA A 36 7.19 -9.33 16.99
C ALA A 36 6.77 -8.22 16.00
N ASP A 37 7.69 -7.33 15.62
CA ASP A 37 7.40 -6.27 14.64
C ASP A 37 7.02 -6.85 13.27
N ARG A 38 7.72 -7.89 12.82
CA ARG A 38 7.38 -8.59 11.57
C ARG A 38 6.03 -9.29 11.65
N THR A 39 5.68 -9.82 12.82
CA THR A 39 4.39 -10.47 13.05
C THR A 39 3.25 -9.46 13.04
N GLU A 40 3.43 -8.30 13.65
CA GLU A 40 2.46 -7.19 13.59
C GLU A 40 2.32 -6.64 12.16
N ALA A 41 3.45 -6.39 11.48
CA ALA A 41 3.43 -5.91 10.10
C ALA A 41 2.62 -6.83 9.18
N ALA A 42 2.77 -8.15 9.32
CA ALA A 42 2.04 -9.12 8.52
C ALA A 42 0.51 -9.15 8.79
N GLN A 43 0.05 -8.58 9.90
CA GLN A 43 -1.37 -8.50 10.23
C GLN A 43 -2.04 -7.25 9.63
N HIS A 44 -1.29 -6.15 9.49
CA HIS A 44 -1.84 -4.83 9.14
C HIS A 44 -1.40 -4.32 7.77
N LEU A 45 -0.33 -4.86 7.20
CA LEU A 45 0.31 -4.33 6.00
C LEU A 45 0.54 -5.42 4.95
N LEU A 46 0.27 -5.05 3.70
CA LEU A 46 0.38 -5.90 2.53
C LEU A 46 1.41 -5.32 1.55
N PRO A 47 2.60 -5.92 1.40
CA PRO A 47 3.54 -5.47 0.38
C PRO A 47 2.97 -5.66 -1.02
N LEU A 48 2.86 -4.57 -1.78
CA LEU A 48 2.23 -4.56 -3.10
C LEU A 48 3.28 -4.59 -4.21
N ILE A 49 4.24 -3.67 -4.11
CA ILE A 49 5.30 -3.48 -5.10
C ILE A 49 6.53 -2.88 -4.42
N ALA A 50 7.72 -3.35 -4.81
CA ALA A 50 8.99 -2.73 -4.46
C ALA A 50 9.59 -2.03 -5.69
N LEU A 51 10.03 -0.80 -5.49
CA LEU A 51 10.55 0.09 -6.52
C LEU A 51 12.04 0.33 -6.29
N ASP A 52 12.85 0.28 -7.34
CA ASP A 52 14.24 0.69 -7.31
C ASP A 52 14.32 2.21 -7.22
N LEU A 53 14.89 2.73 -6.13
CA LEU A 53 14.99 4.16 -5.89
C LEU A 53 15.85 4.87 -6.94
N SER A 54 16.81 4.17 -7.57
CA SER A 54 17.67 4.73 -8.61
C SER A 54 16.91 5.09 -9.89
N ALA A 55 15.70 4.54 -10.09
CA ALA A 55 14.82 4.89 -11.21
C ALA A 55 14.22 6.31 -11.09
N PHE A 56 14.12 6.84 -9.86
CA PHE A 56 13.62 8.19 -9.59
C PHE A 56 14.77 9.20 -9.48
N ASN A 57 15.85 8.78 -8.83
CA ASN A 57 17.07 9.58 -8.71
C ASN A 57 18.29 8.67 -8.69
N PRO A 58 19.22 8.77 -9.66
CA PRO A 58 20.39 7.90 -9.75
C PRO A 58 21.33 7.92 -8.53
N ALA A 59 21.24 8.95 -7.68
CA ALA A 59 22.01 9.03 -6.44
C ALA A 59 21.42 8.18 -5.31
N TRP A 60 20.16 7.78 -5.40
CA TRP A 60 19.50 6.95 -4.41
C TRP A 60 19.76 5.47 -4.69
N GLN A 61 19.83 4.69 -3.62
CA GLN A 61 20.18 3.27 -3.68
C GLN A 61 19.16 2.42 -2.95
N GLY A 62 18.96 1.21 -3.45
CA GLY A 62 18.10 0.22 -2.82
C GLY A 62 16.65 0.29 -3.28
N ARG A 63 15.78 -0.40 -2.53
CA ARG A 63 14.37 -0.56 -2.88
C ARG A 63 13.45 0.06 -1.84
N LEU A 64 12.35 0.62 -2.30
CA LEU A 64 11.26 1.12 -1.47
C LEU A 64 10.02 0.28 -1.74
N SER A 65 9.38 -0.26 -0.71
CA SER A 65 8.14 -1.02 -0.87
C SER A 65 6.90 -0.18 -0.56
N VAL A 66 5.91 -0.28 -1.44
CA VAL A 66 4.57 0.30 -1.29
C VAL A 66 3.69 -0.73 -0.60
N MET A 67 2.94 -0.26 0.39
CA MET A 67 2.04 -1.08 1.20
C MET A 67 0.59 -0.79 0.84
N GLY A 68 -0.21 -1.84 0.90
CA GLY A 68 -1.63 -1.74 1.19
C GLY A 68 -1.85 -1.98 2.68
N THR A 69 -3.02 -1.61 3.16
CA THR A 69 -3.42 -1.76 4.56
C THR A 69 -4.53 -2.77 4.71
N VAL A 70 -4.54 -3.44 5.84
CA VAL A 70 -5.57 -4.39 6.24
C VAL A 70 -6.37 -3.72 7.35
N GLU A 71 -7.34 -2.90 6.98
CA GLU A 71 -8.27 -2.25 7.91
C GLU A 71 -9.72 -2.34 7.44
N PRO A 72 -10.70 -2.17 8.35
CA PRO A 72 -12.12 -2.30 8.04
C PRO A 72 -12.63 -1.23 7.07
N CYS A 73 -13.67 -1.59 6.30
CA CYS A 73 -14.23 -0.79 5.19
C CYS A 73 -14.87 0.55 5.60
N ASP A 74 -15.16 0.76 6.88
CA ASP A 74 -15.95 1.90 7.35
C ASP A 74 -15.04 2.97 7.99
N GLY A 75 -14.33 3.73 7.16
CA GLY A 75 -13.59 4.91 7.61
C GLY A 75 -12.23 5.12 6.95
N THR A 76 -11.53 6.15 7.41
CA THR A 76 -10.15 6.47 7.08
C THR A 76 -9.19 5.66 7.94
N LEU A 77 -8.01 5.35 7.39
CA LEU A 77 -7.00 4.55 8.10
C LEU A 77 -6.60 5.26 9.40
N GLY A 78 -6.68 4.54 10.52
CA GLY A 78 -6.26 5.04 11.82
C GLY A 78 -7.15 6.12 12.44
N ALA A 79 -8.34 6.41 11.88
CA ALA A 79 -9.27 7.44 12.37
C ALA A 79 -9.55 7.34 13.88
N GLU A 80 -9.74 6.12 14.39
CA GLU A 80 -10.05 5.88 15.80
C GLU A 80 -8.78 5.76 16.68
N GLY A 81 -7.60 5.95 16.08
CA GLY A 81 -6.27 5.76 16.67
C GLY A 81 -5.62 7.02 17.26
N HIS A 82 -6.36 8.12 17.40
CA HIS A 82 -5.81 9.44 17.81
C HIS A 82 -4.89 9.41 19.04
N ALA A 83 -5.17 8.55 20.03
CA ALA A 83 -4.35 8.41 21.24
C ALA A 83 -2.94 7.85 20.98
N HIS A 84 -2.74 7.21 19.83
CA HIS A 84 -1.51 6.56 19.40
C HIS A 84 -0.77 7.33 18.29
N TYR A 85 -1.28 8.50 17.88
CA TYR A 85 -0.62 9.36 16.91
C TYR A 85 0.69 9.92 17.46
N ASN A 86 1.68 10.02 16.57
CA ASN A 86 2.98 10.65 16.83
C ASN A 86 3.41 11.48 15.61
N ASP A 87 4.67 11.91 15.58
CA ASP A 87 5.21 12.72 14.47
C ASP A 87 5.25 11.97 13.11
N TRP A 88 5.05 10.65 13.13
CA TRP A 88 5.23 9.74 11.99
C TRP A 88 3.95 9.01 11.60
N ALA A 89 2.88 9.15 12.39
CA ALA A 89 1.58 8.56 12.08
C ALA A 89 0.45 9.45 12.61
N SER A 90 -0.50 9.68 11.72
CA SER A 90 -1.75 10.39 11.95
C SER A 90 -2.83 9.76 11.07
N GLU A 91 -4.06 10.23 11.15
CA GLU A 91 -5.12 9.75 10.25
C GLU A 91 -4.66 9.72 8.80
N ASN A 92 -4.87 8.60 8.11
CA ASN A 92 -4.44 8.30 6.74
C ASN A 92 -2.93 8.35 6.46
N TRP A 93 -2.08 8.60 7.45
CA TRP A 93 -0.63 8.77 7.26
C TRP A 93 0.15 7.85 8.16
N LEU A 94 1.12 7.17 7.59
CA LEU A 94 2.11 6.42 8.34
C LEU A 94 3.48 6.51 7.69
N ALA A 95 4.52 6.39 8.50
CA ALA A 95 5.89 6.43 8.04
C ALA A 95 6.72 5.24 8.52
N PHE A 96 7.72 4.93 7.71
CA PHE A 96 8.72 3.91 7.96
C PHE A 96 10.11 4.48 7.77
N ARG A 97 11.09 3.93 8.48
CA ARG A 97 12.50 4.13 8.18
C ARG A 97 13.06 2.91 7.48
N LEU A 98 13.79 3.13 6.39
CA LEU A 98 14.55 2.08 5.73
C LEU A 98 15.87 1.85 6.47
N ASP A 99 16.19 0.59 6.75
CA ASP A 99 17.54 0.21 7.19
C ASP A 99 18.51 0.05 6.01
N ASP A 100 19.75 -0.34 6.31
CA ASP A 100 20.79 -0.55 5.30
C ASP A 100 20.43 -1.65 4.28
N ALA A 101 19.61 -2.62 4.68
CA ALA A 101 19.07 -3.66 3.81
C ALA A 101 17.78 -3.23 3.10
N CYS A 102 17.38 -1.96 3.23
CA CYS A 102 16.15 -1.37 2.69
C CYS A 102 14.87 -1.97 3.26
N ARG A 103 14.94 -2.55 4.46
CA ARG A 103 13.74 -3.03 5.16
C ARG A 103 13.08 -1.90 5.91
N MET A 104 11.76 -1.93 5.93
CA MET A 104 10.90 -0.91 6.52
C MET A 104 10.71 -1.19 8.01
N HIS A 105 11.07 -0.21 8.84
CA HIS A 105 10.81 -0.18 10.28
C HIS A 105 9.70 0.83 10.53
N PHE A 106 8.56 0.36 11.06
CA PHE A 106 7.43 1.22 11.36
C PHE A 106 7.82 2.23 12.47
N LEU A 107 7.49 3.51 12.26
CA LEU A 107 7.92 4.59 13.16
C LEU A 107 6.86 5.00 14.19
N ALA A 108 5.75 4.28 14.26
CA ALA A 108 4.68 4.53 15.21
C ALA A 108 4.28 3.29 16.00
N ASP A 109 3.31 3.47 16.88
CA ASP A 109 2.77 2.42 17.73
C ASP A 109 1.82 1.54 16.91
N TRP A 110 1.95 0.21 16.98
CA TRP A 110 1.05 -0.70 16.27
C TRP A 110 -0.42 -0.52 16.66
N ARG A 111 -0.71 0.02 17.86
CA ARG A 111 -2.05 0.43 18.30
C ARG A 111 -2.63 1.60 17.51
N TYR A 112 -1.88 2.16 16.56
CA TYR A 112 -2.40 3.00 15.48
C TYR A 112 -3.51 2.27 14.71
N PHE A 113 -3.33 0.99 14.42
CA PHE A 113 -4.31 0.21 13.67
C PHE A 113 -5.49 -0.22 14.55
N ASP A 114 -6.69 -0.13 14.01
CA ASP A 114 -7.92 -0.58 14.68
C ASP A 114 -7.86 -2.07 15.03
N LEU A 115 -7.34 -2.88 14.11
CA LEU A 115 -7.17 -4.32 14.31
C LEU A 115 -6.16 -4.68 15.40
N ALA A 116 -5.26 -3.77 15.78
CA ALA A 116 -4.33 -3.98 16.88
C ALA A 116 -4.94 -3.64 18.24
N ARG A 117 -6.06 -2.89 18.27
CA ARG A 117 -6.77 -2.50 19.50
C ARG A 117 -8.01 -3.33 19.76
N ILE A 118 -8.45 -4.11 18.78
CA ILE A 118 -9.68 -4.88 18.88
C ILE A 118 -9.49 -6.09 19.79
N GLU A 119 -10.30 -6.14 20.84
CA GLU A 119 -10.31 -7.23 21.81
C GLU A 119 -11.57 -8.09 21.65
N PRO A 120 -11.54 -9.39 21.97
CA PRO A 120 -12.75 -10.21 22.04
C PRO A 120 -13.74 -9.62 23.06
N GLY A 121 -14.98 -9.38 22.65
CA GLY A 121 -16.03 -8.85 23.52
C GLY A 121 -17.43 -9.19 23.02
N ASP A 122 -18.39 -9.20 23.95
CA ASP A 122 -19.77 -9.63 23.71
C ASP A 122 -20.65 -8.58 23.03
N GLU A 123 -20.15 -7.38 22.70
CA GLU A 123 -20.91 -6.33 22.01
C GLU A 123 -21.41 -6.87 20.66
N PRO A 124 -22.69 -7.23 20.56
CA PRO A 124 -23.28 -7.66 19.30
C PRO A 124 -23.24 -6.49 18.32
N LEU A 125 -23.06 -6.77 17.03
CA LEU A 125 -23.25 -5.75 16.00
C LEU A 125 -24.73 -5.33 15.98
N HIS A 126 -25.11 -4.33 16.78
CA HIS A 126 -26.53 -4.06 17.10
C HIS A 126 -27.39 -3.62 15.92
N THR A 127 -26.85 -3.29 14.73
CA THR A 127 -27.66 -2.51 13.77
C THR A 127 -27.35 -2.62 12.27
N MET A 128 -26.65 -3.64 11.76
CA MET A 128 -26.20 -3.59 10.36
C MET A 128 -26.60 -4.79 9.49
N ARG A 129 -27.85 -4.74 8.98
CA ARG A 129 -28.34 -5.70 7.96
C ARG A 129 -27.50 -5.74 6.68
N HIS A 130 -26.79 -4.67 6.33
CA HIS A 130 -25.94 -4.61 5.13
C HIS A 130 -24.62 -5.40 5.31
N LEU A 131 -24.07 -5.44 6.53
CA LEU A 131 -22.88 -6.23 6.85
C LEU A 131 -23.14 -7.74 6.79
N ARG A 132 -24.37 -8.19 7.07
CA ARG A 132 -24.73 -9.61 6.88
C ARG A 132 -24.62 -10.05 5.41
N ARG A 133 -25.04 -9.19 4.47
CA ARG A 133 -24.95 -9.47 3.03
C ARG A 133 -23.49 -9.45 2.54
N GLU A 134 -22.69 -8.55 3.09
CA GLU A 134 -21.26 -8.50 2.83
C GLU A 134 -20.56 -9.75 3.39
N LEU A 135 -20.84 -10.12 4.64
CA LEU A 135 -20.39 -11.36 5.27
C LEU A 135 -20.77 -12.59 4.44
N GLU A 136 -22.02 -12.67 3.94
CA GLU A 136 -22.47 -13.74 3.03
C GLU A 136 -21.59 -13.85 1.78
N ASN A 137 -21.16 -12.72 1.19
CA ASN A 137 -20.23 -12.72 0.05
C ASN A 137 -18.80 -13.12 0.46
N LEU A 138 -18.38 -12.78 1.67
CA LEU A 138 -17.04 -13.08 2.20
C LEU A 138 -16.92 -14.51 2.74
N THR A 139 -18.04 -15.19 3.06
CA THR A 139 -18.04 -16.55 3.65
C THR A 139 -17.30 -17.60 2.83
N THR A 140 -17.19 -17.42 1.52
CA THR A 140 -16.41 -18.34 0.64
C THR A 140 -14.90 -18.11 0.70
N ARG A 141 -14.46 -17.00 1.29
CA ARG A 141 -13.07 -16.52 1.33
C ARG A 141 -12.45 -16.63 2.72
N VAL A 142 -13.24 -16.96 3.75
CA VAL A 142 -12.81 -16.96 5.15
C VAL A 142 -12.98 -18.33 5.82
N PRO A 143 -12.17 -18.65 6.84
CA PRO A 143 -12.28 -19.90 7.59
C PRO A 143 -13.66 -20.09 8.24
N ALA A 144 -14.19 -21.31 8.19
CA ALA A 144 -15.52 -21.64 8.72
C ALA A 144 -15.63 -21.41 10.23
N GLU A 145 -14.50 -21.46 10.94
CA GLU A 145 -14.38 -21.20 12.37
C GLU A 145 -14.75 -19.75 12.74
N LEU A 146 -14.47 -18.79 11.84
CA LEU A 146 -14.83 -17.38 12.06
C LEU A 146 -16.34 -17.11 11.87
N LEU A 147 -17.07 -18.04 11.24
CA LEU A 147 -18.50 -17.91 10.92
C LEU A 147 -19.41 -18.55 11.97
N GLN A 148 -18.87 -19.04 13.09
CA GLN A 148 -19.63 -19.71 14.15
C GLN A 148 -20.25 -18.70 15.13
N GLY A 149 -21.54 -18.86 15.45
CA GLY A 149 -22.28 -18.05 16.43
C GLY A 149 -23.59 -17.47 15.88
N ASP A 150 -24.58 -17.26 16.75
CA ASP A 150 -25.91 -16.76 16.36
C ASP A 150 -25.95 -15.21 16.20
N ALA A 151 -24.93 -14.52 16.71
CA ALA A 151 -24.72 -13.07 16.56
C ALA A 151 -23.25 -12.79 16.23
N PHE A 152 -23.01 -11.99 15.19
CA PHE A 152 -21.66 -11.51 14.89
C PHE A 152 -21.33 -10.35 15.84
N THR A 153 -20.19 -10.46 16.52
CA THR A 153 -19.58 -9.36 17.29
C THR A 153 -18.76 -8.47 16.35
N GLU A 154 -18.48 -7.24 16.78
CA GLU A 154 -17.55 -6.36 16.04
C GLU A 154 -16.17 -6.99 15.87
N TYR A 155 -15.71 -7.70 16.91
CA TYR A 155 -14.49 -8.50 16.86
C TYR A 155 -14.49 -9.49 15.69
N GLN A 156 -15.52 -10.33 15.59
CA GLN A 156 -15.62 -11.33 14.53
C GLN A 156 -15.71 -10.69 13.15
N TYR A 157 -16.51 -9.63 12.99
CA TYR A 157 -16.65 -8.94 11.71
C TYR A 157 -15.31 -8.40 11.20
N ARG A 158 -14.57 -7.64 12.04
CA ARG A 158 -13.29 -7.06 11.64
C ARG A 158 -12.22 -8.12 11.36
N ARG A 159 -12.23 -9.25 12.08
CA ARG A 159 -11.35 -10.41 11.80
C ARG A 159 -11.72 -11.14 10.50
N ILE A 160 -13.00 -11.23 10.15
CA ILE A 160 -13.45 -11.79 8.88
C ILE A 160 -13.00 -10.91 7.71
N LEU A 161 -13.16 -9.59 7.82
CA LEU A 161 -12.66 -8.65 6.80
C LEU A 161 -11.14 -8.79 6.60
N GLN A 162 -10.37 -8.79 7.69
CA GLN A 162 -8.92 -9.02 7.66
C GLN A 162 -8.59 -10.31 6.90
N ALA A 163 -9.24 -11.42 7.25
CA ALA A 163 -8.99 -12.71 6.60
C ALA A 163 -9.33 -12.68 5.10
N ALA A 164 -10.40 -12.01 4.70
CA ALA A 164 -10.78 -11.88 3.31
C ALA A 164 -9.80 -11.02 2.49
N GLN A 165 -9.32 -9.90 3.05
CA GLN A 165 -8.31 -9.06 2.40
C GLN A 165 -6.99 -9.81 2.22
N LEU A 166 -6.55 -10.57 3.23
CA LEU A 166 -5.37 -11.43 3.13
C LEU A 166 -5.55 -12.51 2.06
N HIS A 167 -6.74 -13.11 1.97
CA HIS A 167 -7.08 -14.10 0.95
C HIS A 167 -7.01 -13.50 -0.47
N ASP A 168 -7.63 -12.34 -0.68
CA ASP A 168 -7.71 -11.71 -2.00
C ASP A 168 -6.34 -11.20 -2.47
N HIS A 169 -5.51 -10.65 -1.57
CA HIS A 169 -4.11 -10.32 -1.87
C HIS A 169 -3.31 -11.55 -2.26
N ALA A 170 -3.46 -12.67 -1.55
CA ALA A 170 -2.80 -13.93 -1.89
C ALA A 170 -3.26 -14.47 -3.26
N ALA A 171 -4.55 -14.34 -3.57
CA ALA A 171 -5.13 -14.73 -4.86
C ALA A 171 -4.58 -13.86 -6.00
N ALA A 172 -4.51 -12.53 -5.81
CA ALA A 172 -3.94 -11.58 -6.76
C ALA A 172 -2.45 -11.86 -7.00
N LYS A 173 -1.67 -12.11 -5.94
CA LYS A 173 -0.26 -12.55 -6.04
C LYS A 173 -0.12 -13.82 -6.87
N ALA A 174 -0.97 -14.83 -6.62
CA ALA A 174 -0.95 -16.09 -7.37
C ALA A 174 -1.37 -15.91 -8.84
N GLN A 175 -2.29 -14.97 -9.13
CA GLN A 175 -2.72 -14.64 -10.49
C GLN A 175 -1.63 -13.89 -11.26
N ALA A 176 -1.02 -12.88 -10.66
CA ALA A 176 0.10 -12.13 -11.23
C ALA A 176 1.28 -13.06 -11.52
N SER A 177 1.61 -13.96 -10.60
CA SER A 177 2.67 -14.97 -10.80
C SER A 177 2.38 -15.87 -12.01
N ARG A 178 1.13 -16.30 -12.20
CA ARG A 178 0.71 -17.12 -13.35
C ARG A 178 0.74 -16.36 -14.67
N ARG A 179 0.44 -15.07 -14.64
CA ARG A 179 0.45 -14.18 -15.83
C ARG A 179 1.83 -13.58 -16.13
N GLN A 180 2.81 -13.83 -15.26
CA GLN A 180 4.12 -13.18 -15.26
C GLN A 180 4.07 -11.65 -15.11
N GLY A 181 3.02 -11.16 -14.46
CA GLY A 181 2.86 -9.81 -13.93
C GLY A 181 1.39 -9.37 -13.89
N LEU A 182 1.18 -8.12 -13.49
CA LEU A 182 -0.14 -7.60 -13.11
C LEU A 182 -0.83 -6.83 -14.24
N PHE A 183 -0.04 -6.17 -15.08
CA PHE A 183 -0.49 -5.28 -16.16
C PHE A 183 0.06 -5.73 -17.51
N ALA A 184 -0.50 -5.18 -18.60
CA ALA A 184 0.07 -5.37 -19.94
C ALA A 184 1.40 -4.60 -20.08
N PRO A 185 2.37 -5.09 -20.87
CA PRO A 185 3.67 -4.42 -21.06
C PRO A 185 3.57 -2.94 -21.52
N ASP A 186 2.59 -2.63 -22.38
CA ASP A 186 2.37 -1.28 -22.90
C ASP A 186 1.86 -0.30 -21.83
N GLU A 187 1.19 -0.80 -20.80
CA GLU A 187 0.73 -0.01 -19.65
C GLU A 187 1.91 0.44 -18.79
N TRP A 188 2.91 -0.42 -18.59
CA TRP A 188 4.15 -0.08 -17.88
C TRP A 188 5.05 0.89 -18.63
N ALA A 189 5.27 0.67 -19.93
CA ALA A 189 6.10 1.55 -20.75
C ALA A 189 5.56 2.99 -20.79
N SER A 190 4.23 3.11 -20.76
CA SER A 190 3.55 4.39 -20.66
C SER A 190 3.78 5.07 -19.31
N GLN A 191 3.75 4.32 -18.20
CA GLN A 191 4.02 4.86 -16.85
C GLN A 191 5.49 5.30 -16.66
N ALA A 192 6.46 4.50 -17.11
CA ALA A 192 7.88 4.79 -16.95
C ALA A 192 8.32 6.08 -17.70
N LYS A 193 7.77 6.32 -18.90
CA LYS A 193 8.07 7.53 -19.68
C LYS A 193 7.57 8.81 -19.00
N ARG A 194 6.46 8.71 -18.27
CA ARG A 194 5.80 9.83 -17.56
C ARG A 194 6.56 10.22 -16.29
N ALA A 195 7.18 9.26 -15.61
CA ALA A 195 7.98 9.49 -14.40
C ALA A 195 9.19 10.42 -14.61
N THR A 196 9.64 10.54 -15.85
CA THR A 196 10.83 11.30 -16.23
C THR A 196 10.53 12.56 -17.06
N ASP A 197 9.25 12.82 -17.42
CA ASP A 197 8.85 13.92 -18.31
C ASP A 197 7.66 14.71 -17.71
N PRO A 198 7.90 15.94 -17.19
CA PRO A 198 6.87 16.78 -16.58
C PRO A 198 5.71 17.16 -17.51
N GLN A 199 5.92 17.29 -18.82
CA GLN A 199 4.83 17.64 -19.75
C GLN A 199 3.95 16.44 -20.03
N ALA A 200 4.54 15.24 -20.11
CA ALA A 200 3.80 13.99 -20.25
C ALA A 200 2.93 13.67 -19.00
N PHE A 201 3.31 14.18 -17.83
CA PHE A 201 2.50 14.12 -16.61
C PHE A 201 1.28 15.06 -16.67
N LEU A 202 1.45 16.31 -17.11
CA LEU A 202 0.36 17.29 -17.22
C LEU A 202 -0.67 16.94 -18.31
N ASP A 203 -0.23 16.38 -19.43
CA ASP A 203 -1.13 15.92 -20.50
C ASP A 203 -1.98 14.71 -20.04
N TRP A 204 -1.43 13.88 -19.15
CA TRP A 204 -2.09 12.70 -18.58
C TRP A 204 -3.24 13.05 -17.62
N LEU A 205 -3.11 14.10 -16.80
CA LEU A 205 -4.17 14.56 -15.87
C LEU A 205 -5.50 14.91 -16.57
N ASN A 206 -5.45 15.18 -17.88
CA ASN A 206 -6.60 15.62 -18.67
C ASN A 206 -7.28 14.49 -19.47
N GLU A 207 -6.83 13.24 -19.37
CA GLU A 207 -7.45 12.10 -20.05
C GLU A 207 -8.49 11.39 -19.17
N PRO A 208 -9.71 11.15 -19.65
CA PRO A 208 -10.71 10.40 -18.88
C PRO A 208 -10.38 8.91 -18.93
N ARG A 209 -9.92 8.28 -17.83
CA ARG A 209 -9.82 6.81 -17.72
C ARG A 209 -9.44 6.23 -16.33
N ALA A 210 -9.68 4.92 -16.21
CA ALA A 210 -9.42 4.06 -15.05
C ALA A 210 -7.92 4.00 -14.69
N LEU A 211 -7.65 4.22 -13.40
CA LEU A 211 -6.40 4.71 -12.82
C LEU A 211 -5.18 3.82 -13.04
N ALA A 212 -4.19 4.36 -13.74
CA ALA A 212 -2.82 3.87 -13.83
C ALA A 212 -1.97 4.62 -12.79
N HIS A 213 -1.03 3.92 -12.13
CA HIS A 213 -0.14 4.53 -11.13
C HIS A 213 0.53 5.79 -11.67
N VAL A 214 0.62 6.81 -10.81
CA VAL A 214 1.51 7.95 -11.04
C VAL A 214 2.87 7.61 -10.47
N LEU A 215 3.93 7.88 -11.22
CA LEU A 215 5.30 7.73 -10.75
C LEU A 215 6.00 9.09 -10.95
N GLY A 216 6.66 9.59 -9.91
CA GLY A 216 7.33 10.90 -9.92
C GLY A 216 6.39 12.08 -10.20
N GLY A 217 6.98 13.25 -10.49
CA GLY A 217 6.26 14.49 -10.78
C GLY A 217 5.83 15.29 -9.54
N PRO A 218 5.24 16.49 -9.72
CA PRO A 218 4.61 17.22 -8.62
C PRO A 218 3.36 16.47 -8.12
N CYS A 219 3.16 16.45 -6.81
CA CYS A 219 1.93 15.96 -6.21
C CYS A 219 0.86 17.07 -6.29
N ASP A 220 0.14 17.13 -7.40
CA ASP A 220 -0.89 18.15 -7.71
C ASP A 220 -2.30 17.61 -7.40
N TRP A 221 -2.46 17.08 -6.19
CA TRP A 221 -3.70 16.45 -5.78
C TRP A 221 -4.39 17.33 -4.73
N ASP A 222 -5.59 17.81 -5.05
CA ASP A 222 -6.62 18.36 -4.14
C ASP A 222 -7.13 17.29 -3.14
N LEU A 223 -6.27 16.35 -2.75
CA LEU A 223 -6.60 15.35 -1.76
C LEU A 223 -6.55 16.08 -0.42
N HIS A 224 -7.62 15.94 0.34
CA HIS A 224 -7.78 16.49 1.68
C HIS A 224 -7.29 15.56 2.82
N PRO A 225 -6.23 14.70 2.72
CA PRO A 225 -5.84 13.86 3.84
C PRO A 225 -5.16 14.67 4.95
N PHE A 226 -4.92 15.96 4.72
CA PHE A 226 -4.34 16.89 5.68
C PHE A 226 -5.43 17.51 6.54
N HIS A 227 -6.06 16.69 7.38
CA HIS A 227 -6.99 17.20 8.38
C HIS A 227 -6.27 18.11 9.38
N THR A 228 -6.89 19.25 9.67
CA THR A 228 -6.50 20.15 10.75
C THR A 228 -6.48 19.39 12.07
N GLY A 229 -5.29 19.15 12.63
CA GLY A 229 -5.10 18.35 13.86
C GLY A 229 -4.11 17.19 13.71
N SER A 230 -3.59 16.93 12.51
CA SER A 230 -2.49 15.98 12.31
C SER A 230 -1.27 16.35 13.16
N ARG A 231 -0.72 15.36 13.88
CA ARG A 231 0.58 15.47 14.56
C ARG A 231 1.74 15.28 13.58
N SER A 232 1.49 14.68 12.43
CA SER A 232 2.49 14.53 11.37
C SER A 232 2.87 15.90 10.85
N ARG A 233 4.17 16.15 10.70
CA ARG A 233 4.65 17.42 10.15
C ARG A 233 4.50 17.40 8.65
N VAL A 234 3.74 18.36 8.15
CA VAL A 234 3.45 18.54 6.74
C VAL A 234 3.77 19.98 6.40
N ASN A 235 4.39 20.21 5.24
CA ASN A 235 4.42 21.54 4.66
C ASN A 235 3.03 21.84 4.06
N ASP A 236 2.34 22.81 4.63
CA ASP A 236 1.01 23.27 4.20
C ASP A 236 1.02 24.72 3.70
N GLU A 237 2.21 25.28 3.39
CA GLU A 237 2.36 26.65 2.90
C GLU A 237 1.63 26.86 1.57
N ASP A 238 1.61 25.83 0.73
CA ASP A 238 0.80 25.74 -0.48
C ASP A 238 -0.22 24.62 -0.31
N ARG A 239 -1.51 24.97 -0.43
CA ARG A 239 -2.62 24.02 -0.26
C ARG A 239 -2.70 23.03 -1.41
N ASP A 240 -2.13 23.39 -2.56
CA ASP A 240 -2.15 22.58 -3.77
C ASP A 240 -0.89 21.68 -3.85
N HIS A 241 0.11 21.90 -2.97
CA HIS A 241 1.38 21.17 -2.94
C HIS A 241 1.80 20.77 -1.52
N GLN A 242 1.00 19.91 -0.89
CA GLN A 242 1.26 19.45 0.48
C GLN A 242 2.13 18.20 0.50
N PHE A 243 3.18 18.19 1.31
CA PHE A 243 4.10 17.04 1.45
C PHE A 243 4.62 16.89 2.88
N PRO A 244 4.99 15.65 3.29
CA PRO A 244 5.59 15.42 4.60
C PRO A 244 6.94 16.11 4.75
N VAL A 245 7.22 16.54 5.97
CA VAL A 245 8.54 17.01 6.36
C VAL A 245 9.04 16.21 7.57
N THR A 246 10.34 15.95 7.62
CA THR A 246 10.95 15.34 8.79
C THR A 246 10.86 16.28 10.02
N PRO A 247 11.08 15.79 11.25
CA PRO A 247 11.14 16.64 12.46
C PRO A 247 12.13 17.80 12.40
N ASP A 248 13.22 17.65 11.64
CA ASP A 248 14.23 18.68 11.35
C ASP A 248 13.90 19.57 10.14
N GLY A 249 12.77 19.33 9.47
CA GLY A 249 12.22 20.19 8.43
C GLY A 249 12.67 19.86 7.00
N GLN A 250 13.27 18.69 6.77
CA GLN A 250 13.62 18.25 5.42
C GLN A 250 12.38 17.81 4.65
N PRO A 251 12.20 18.28 3.40
CA PRO A 251 11.05 17.92 2.58
C PRO A 251 11.18 16.50 2.01
N ALA A 252 10.13 15.71 2.13
CA ALA A 252 10.03 14.44 1.41
C ALA A 252 9.72 14.67 -0.07
N GLN A 253 10.22 13.78 -0.93
CA GLN A 253 9.99 13.82 -2.38
C GLN A 253 8.90 12.84 -2.78
N PHE A 254 7.99 13.26 -3.65
CA PHE A 254 6.93 12.39 -4.16
C PHE A 254 7.50 11.30 -5.07
N ILE A 255 7.14 10.05 -4.78
CA ILE A 255 7.56 8.86 -5.53
C ILE A 255 6.45 8.41 -6.47
N GLY A 256 5.19 8.45 -6.02
CA GLY A 256 4.07 8.03 -6.85
C GLY A 256 2.76 7.80 -6.11
N ALA A 257 1.72 7.53 -6.88
CA ALA A 257 0.38 7.16 -6.43
C ALA A 257 0.02 5.76 -6.94
N PHE A 258 -0.47 4.89 -6.05
CA PHE A 258 -0.71 3.48 -6.33
C PHE A 258 -2.12 3.06 -5.92
N SER A 259 -2.95 2.60 -6.86
CA SER A 259 -4.26 2.02 -6.55
C SER A 259 -4.08 0.63 -5.95
N THR A 260 -4.53 0.45 -4.71
CA THR A 260 -4.47 -0.84 -3.99
C THR A 260 -5.44 -1.86 -4.59
N GLY A 261 -6.52 -1.43 -5.25
CA GLY A 261 -7.48 -2.30 -5.94
C GLY A 261 -6.83 -3.17 -7.00
N ASN A 262 -5.82 -2.65 -7.71
CA ASN A 262 -5.04 -3.41 -8.69
C ASN A 262 -4.35 -4.64 -8.08
N TYR A 263 -4.05 -4.60 -6.79
CA TYR A 263 -3.34 -5.65 -6.06
C TYR A 263 -4.28 -6.61 -5.33
N GLY A 264 -5.58 -6.56 -5.63
CA GLY A 264 -6.60 -7.45 -5.04
C GLY A 264 -7.03 -7.03 -3.64
N ILE A 265 -6.80 -5.78 -3.24
CA ILE A 265 -7.35 -5.24 -1.99
C ILE A 265 -8.77 -4.78 -2.27
N ILE A 266 -9.73 -5.27 -1.48
CA ILE A 266 -11.17 -5.06 -1.69
C ILE A 266 -11.57 -3.58 -1.59
N HIS A 267 -10.85 -2.83 -0.74
CA HIS A 267 -11.07 -1.40 -0.57
C HIS A 267 -10.03 -0.67 -1.42
N ASP A 268 -10.46 -0.22 -2.59
CA ASP A 268 -9.64 0.52 -3.53
C ASP A 268 -9.31 1.88 -2.90
N ALA A 269 -8.08 1.99 -2.41
CA ALA A 269 -7.50 3.22 -1.90
C ALA A 269 -6.35 3.59 -2.81
N GLU A 270 -6.14 4.88 -3.02
CA GLU A 270 -4.92 5.33 -3.68
C GLU A 270 -3.86 5.66 -2.61
N THR A 271 -2.74 4.94 -2.66
CA THR A 271 -1.60 5.13 -1.79
C THR A 271 -0.61 6.11 -2.42
N LEU A 272 -0.49 7.30 -1.85
CA LEU A 272 0.56 8.26 -2.18
C LEU A 272 1.83 7.93 -1.40
N VAL A 273 2.98 7.94 -2.08
CA VAL A 273 4.26 7.53 -1.50
C VAL A 273 5.27 8.67 -1.61
N PHE A 274 5.93 8.96 -0.49
CA PHE A 274 6.97 9.99 -0.40
C PHE A 274 8.24 9.40 0.22
N TYR A 275 9.39 9.91 -0.19
CA TYR A 275 10.70 9.48 0.28
C TYR A 275 11.62 10.67 0.60
N GLU A 276 12.22 10.65 1.78
CA GLU A 276 13.28 11.59 2.19
C GLU A 276 14.61 10.81 2.28
N PRO A 277 15.63 11.15 1.46
CA PRO A 277 16.81 10.32 1.26
C PRO A 277 17.86 10.36 2.38
N GLU A 278 17.98 11.46 3.15
CA GLU A 278 19.01 11.61 4.17
C GLU A 278 18.71 10.72 5.39
N THR A 279 17.48 10.73 5.87
CA THR A 279 17.01 9.89 6.98
C THR A 279 16.45 8.55 6.50
N ARG A 280 16.33 8.37 5.19
CA ARG A 280 15.72 7.22 4.51
C ARG A 280 14.30 6.95 5.01
N THR A 281 13.53 8.02 5.20
CA THR A 281 12.16 7.94 5.68
C THR A 281 11.18 7.87 4.52
N VAL A 282 10.20 6.97 4.63
CA VAL A 282 9.14 6.74 3.65
C VAL A 282 7.81 7.07 4.31
N TRP A 283 7.00 7.91 3.69
CA TRP A 283 5.61 8.12 4.08
C TRP A 283 4.68 7.48 3.07
N GLN A 284 3.59 6.91 3.58
CA GLN A 284 2.48 6.44 2.77
C GLN A 284 1.20 7.08 3.27
N CYS A 285 0.50 7.75 2.36
CA CYS A 285 -0.79 8.35 2.61
C CYS A 285 -1.85 7.55 1.86
N PHE A 286 -2.89 7.15 2.57
CA PHE A 286 -3.97 6.34 2.01
C PHE A 286 -5.18 7.23 1.78
N THR A 287 -5.53 7.43 0.52
CA THR A 287 -6.72 8.20 0.15
C THR A 287 -7.84 7.22 -0.11
N TRP A 288 -8.77 7.17 0.84
CA TRP A 288 -9.97 6.34 0.79
C TRP A 288 -11.09 7.18 0.16
N SER A 289 -11.81 6.61 -0.82
CA SER A 289 -13.00 7.21 -1.42
C SER A 289 -14.28 6.72 -0.76
#